data_AF-A0A1F8SYG7-F1
#
_entry.id   AF-A0A1F8SYG7-F1
#
_cell.length_a   1.000
_cell.length_b   1.000
_cell.length_c   1.000
_cell.angle_alpha   90.00
_cell.angle_beta   90.00
_cell.angle_gamma   90.00
#
_symmetry.space_group_name_H-M   'P 1'
#
loop_
_entity.id
_entity.type
_entity.pdbx_description
1 polymer ?
#
loop_
_entity_poly.entity_id
_entity_poly.type
_entity_poly.pdbx_seq_one_letter_code
_entity_poly.pdbx_strand_id
1 'polypeptide(L)'
;MAADIYKLPFVDGLFDTATMIRTLHHMTEPQAALHQVRRTMQTGATFILEYANKQNIKAILRYFLSRQSWSPFSLQSVEFEKLNFDYHPKMVRNWLSESGFTLERQLAVSYFRLGAFKKYLPLNLLVRMDAILQPTGNWCQLSPSVFTRSYAVGDTQKASEGMFFKCPVCEADFLKPHQASLICQKCSRAWPIREGIFDFRVNVG
;
A
#
# COMPACT_ATOMS: atom_id res chain seq x y z
N MET A 1 -2.13 -7.07 15.56
CA MET A 1 -0.98 -7.94 15.21
C MET A 1 0.21 -7.08 14.85
N ALA A 2 1.44 -7.61 14.96
CA ALA A 2 2.65 -6.97 14.48
C ALA A 2 3.37 -7.92 13.51
N ALA A 3 3.74 -7.44 12.32
CA ALA A 3 4.39 -8.25 11.29
C ALA A 3 5.16 -7.37 10.31
N ASP A 4 5.98 -8.00 9.47
CA ASP A 4 6.67 -7.37 8.35
C ASP A 4 5.83 -7.51 7.07
N ILE A 5 5.61 -6.40 6.35
CA ILE A 5 4.89 -6.39 5.07
C ILE A 5 5.61 -7.23 3.99
N TYR A 6 6.93 -7.36 4.07
CA TYR A 6 7.72 -8.17 3.15
C TYR A 6 7.62 -9.67 3.45
N LYS A 7 7.05 -10.04 4.61
CA LYS A 7 6.83 -11.42 5.06
C LYS A 7 5.48 -11.54 5.78
N LEU A 8 4.39 -11.27 5.07
CA LEU A 8 3.05 -11.33 5.65
C LEU A 8 2.75 -12.73 6.21
N PRO A 9 2.33 -12.85 7.49
CA PRO A 9 2.15 -14.13 8.16
C PRO A 9 0.81 -14.77 7.81
N PHE A 10 0.22 -14.47 6.65
CA PHE A 10 -1.06 -15.01 6.22
C PHE A 10 -0.84 -16.10 5.17
N VAL A 11 -1.71 -17.10 5.15
CA VAL A 11 -1.76 -18.08 4.05
C VAL A 11 -2.18 -17.39 2.74
N ASP A 12 -1.87 -18.05 1.63
CA ASP A 12 -2.20 -17.56 0.29
C ASP A 12 -3.73 -17.56 0.08
N GLY A 13 -4.26 -16.58 -0.64
CA GLY A 13 -5.69 -16.52 -0.97
C GLY A 13 -6.64 -16.41 0.22
N LEU A 14 -6.19 -15.86 1.34
CA LEU A 14 -6.99 -15.67 2.55
C LEU A 14 -8.04 -14.57 2.38
N PHE A 15 -7.66 -13.43 1.80
CA PHE A 15 -8.48 -12.22 1.79
C PHE A 15 -9.22 -12.03 0.46
N ASP A 16 -10.47 -11.63 0.54
CA ASP A 16 -11.30 -11.19 -0.60
C ASP A 16 -11.19 -9.67 -0.85
N THR A 17 -10.62 -8.92 0.10
CA THR A 17 -10.34 -7.49 0.00
C THR A 17 -9.11 -7.12 0.82
N ALA A 18 -8.31 -6.17 0.32
CA ALA A 18 -7.21 -5.57 1.08
C ALA A 18 -7.16 -4.05 0.89
N THR A 19 -6.66 -3.35 1.89
CA THR A 19 -6.41 -1.90 1.82
C THR A 19 -4.99 -1.59 2.28
N MET A 20 -4.27 -0.78 1.51
CA MET A 20 -2.96 -0.22 1.88
C MET A 20 -3.03 1.30 1.79
N ILE A 21 -3.27 1.94 2.93
CA ILE A 21 -3.57 3.38 3.01
C ILE A 21 -2.53 4.04 3.91
N ARG A 22 -1.93 5.13 3.43
CA ARG A 22 -0.80 5.80 4.10
C ARG A 22 0.36 4.88 4.50
N THR A 23 0.61 3.80 3.77
CA THR A 23 1.63 2.81 4.13
C THR A 23 2.70 2.66 3.06
N LEU A 24 2.33 2.65 1.77
CA LEU A 24 3.28 2.35 0.70
C LEU A 24 4.48 3.31 0.71
N HIS A 25 4.27 4.59 1.04
CA HIS A 25 5.32 5.61 1.09
C HIS A 25 6.39 5.39 2.17
N HIS A 26 6.25 4.39 3.04
CA HIS A 26 7.28 3.95 3.96
C HIS A 26 8.13 2.78 3.44
N MET A 27 7.83 2.28 2.24
CA MET A 27 8.46 1.08 1.69
C MET A 27 9.64 1.42 0.81
N THR A 28 10.80 0.87 1.18
CA THR A 28 12.02 0.87 0.37
C THR A 28 11.88 0.01 -0.88
N GLU A 29 11.08 -1.06 -0.81
CA GLU A 29 10.82 -1.99 -1.92
C GLU A 29 9.30 -2.11 -2.19
N PRO A 30 8.65 -1.09 -2.77
CA PRO A 30 7.20 -1.06 -2.94
C PRO A 30 6.65 -2.29 -3.68
N GLN A 31 7.34 -2.75 -4.72
CA GLN A 31 6.92 -3.92 -5.50
C GLN A 31 6.96 -5.21 -4.67
N ALA A 32 7.98 -5.42 -3.83
CA ALA A 32 8.05 -6.59 -2.96
C ALA A 32 6.89 -6.62 -1.95
N ALA A 33 6.53 -5.46 -1.38
CA ALA A 33 5.37 -5.31 -0.52
C ALA A 33 4.06 -5.64 -1.27
N LEU A 34 3.91 -5.14 -2.51
CA LEU A 34 2.73 -5.43 -3.34
C LEU A 34 2.61 -6.91 -3.70
N HIS A 35 3.71 -7.62 -3.96
CA HIS A 35 3.69 -9.07 -4.17
C HIS A 35 3.22 -9.83 -2.93
N GLN A 36 3.63 -9.41 -1.73
CA GLN A 36 3.14 -10.03 -0.49
C GLN A 36 1.64 -9.81 -0.29
N VAL A 37 1.15 -8.60 -0.55
CA VAL A 37 -0.30 -8.34 -0.53
C VAL A 37 -1.01 -9.20 -1.57
N ARG A 38 -0.50 -9.25 -2.81
CA ARG A 38 -1.13 -10.05 -3.87
C ARG A 38 -1.27 -11.51 -3.44
N ARG A 39 -0.21 -12.11 -2.90
CA ARG A 39 -0.21 -13.52 -2.49
C ARG A 39 -1.34 -13.84 -1.50
N THR A 40 -1.61 -12.97 -0.55
CA THR A 40 -2.62 -13.22 0.49
C THR A 40 -4.05 -12.98 -0.01
N MET A 41 -4.22 -12.46 -1.23
CA MET A 41 -5.52 -12.16 -1.82
C MET A 41 -6.00 -13.26 -2.77
N GLN A 42 -7.30 -13.52 -2.74
CA GLN A 42 -8.01 -14.40 -3.68
C GLN A 42 -8.00 -13.79 -5.09
N THR A 43 -8.07 -14.61 -6.13
CA THR A 43 -8.33 -14.11 -7.49
C THR A 43 -9.67 -13.36 -7.53
N GLY A 44 -9.70 -12.19 -8.16
CA GLY A 44 -10.85 -11.29 -8.23
C GLY A 44 -11.03 -10.38 -7.01
N ALA A 45 -10.25 -10.57 -5.95
CA ALA A 45 -10.32 -9.76 -4.73
C ALA A 45 -10.02 -8.27 -5.00
N THR A 46 -10.68 -7.38 -4.25
CA THR A 46 -10.51 -5.93 -4.42
C THR A 46 -9.31 -5.42 -3.61
N PHE A 47 -8.39 -4.70 -4.24
CA PHE A 47 -7.29 -4.01 -3.58
C PHE A 47 -7.45 -2.49 -3.68
N ILE A 48 -7.48 -1.82 -2.53
CA ILE A 48 -7.47 -0.36 -2.44
C ILE A 48 -6.11 0.12 -1.96
N LEU A 49 -5.41 0.88 -2.80
CA LEU A 49 -4.09 1.43 -2.48
C LEU A 49 -4.11 2.95 -2.53
N GLU A 50 -3.58 3.60 -1.49
CA GLU A 50 -3.22 5.02 -1.50
C GLU A 50 -1.70 5.18 -1.63
N TYR A 51 -1.26 6.12 -2.46
CA TYR A 51 0.15 6.50 -2.54
C TYR A 51 0.33 8.02 -2.60
N ALA A 52 1.49 8.48 -2.07
CA ALA A 52 1.91 9.87 -2.16
C ALA A 52 2.48 10.13 -3.56
N ASN A 53 2.00 11.20 -4.21
CA ASN A 53 2.24 11.44 -5.63
C ASN A 53 3.17 12.63 -5.86
N LYS A 54 4.34 12.37 -6.47
CA LYS A 54 5.31 13.41 -6.83
C LYS A 54 4.85 14.29 -8.00
N GLN A 55 3.96 13.80 -8.86
CA GLN A 55 3.49 14.47 -10.07
C GLN A 55 2.28 15.38 -9.78
N ASN A 56 2.34 16.19 -8.73
CA ASN A 56 1.25 17.09 -8.33
C ASN A 56 1.47 18.52 -8.82
N ILE A 57 0.40 19.32 -8.93
CA ILE A 57 0.44 20.72 -9.43
C ILE A 57 1.49 21.55 -8.70
N LYS A 58 1.57 21.44 -7.37
CA LYS A 58 2.55 22.19 -6.57
C LYS A 58 3.99 21.85 -6.97
N ALA A 59 4.31 20.57 -7.11
CA ALA A 59 5.63 20.11 -7.52
C ALA A 59 5.97 20.53 -8.95
N ILE A 60 5.01 20.43 -9.87
CA ILE A 60 5.16 20.86 -11.26
C ILE A 60 5.49 22.35 -11.34
N LEU A 61 4.72 23.20 -10.65
CA LEU A 61 4.96 24.64 -10.62
C LEU A 61 6.33 24.97 -10.00
N ARG A 62 6.70 24.31 -8.90
CA ARG A 62 8.03 24.50 -8.29
C ARG A 62 9.16 24.10 -9.22
N TYR A 63 9.00 23.03 -9.98
CA TYR A 63 10.01 22.57 -10.94
C TYR A 63 10.20 23.57 -12.08
N PHE A 64 9.11 24.07 -12.68
CA PHE A 64 9.20 25.10 -13.71
C PHE A 64 9.80 26.43 -13.22
N LEU A 65 9.62 26.75 -11.95
CA LEU A 65 10.23 27.92 -11.31
C LEU A 65 11.65 27.65 -10.77
N SER A 66 12.24 26.48 -11.06
CA SER A 66 13.55 26.06 -10.54
C SER A 66 13.68 26.11 -9.02
N ARG A 67 12.55 25.96 -8.30
CA ARG A 67 12.49 25.98 -6.82
C ARG A 67 12.69 24.61 -6.19
N GLN A 68 13.03 23.59 -6.97
CA GLN A 68 13.38 22.23 -6.54
C GLN A 68 14.34 21.58 -7.54
N SER A 69 15.19 20.65 -7.07
CA SER A 69 16.20 19.97 -7.90
C SER A 69 15.69 18.72 -8.62
N TRP A 70 14.65 18.07 -8.09
CA TRP A 70 14.11 16.84 -8.67
C TRP A 70 12.96 17.11 -9.63
N SER A 71 12.84 16.27 -10.66
CA SER A 71 11.79 16.36 -11.67
C SER A 71 10.53 15.58 -11.26
N PRO A 72 9.33 16.19 -11.31
CA PRO A 72 8.06 15.51 -11.07
C PRO A 72 7.69 14.53 -12.21
N PHE A 73 8.37 14.63 -13.36
CA PHE A 73 8.13 13.81 -14.54
C PHE A 73 9.04 12.57 -14.62
N SER A 74 10.11 12.52 -13.81
CA SER A 74 10.94 11.32 -13.70
C SER A 74 10.16 10.20 -13.00
N LEU A 75 10.30 8.99 -13.52
CA LEU A 75 9.68 7.79 -12.95
C LEU A 75 10.30 7.35 -11.62
N GLN A 76 11.52 7.80 -11.31
CA GLN A 76 12.20 7.47 -10.06
C GLN A 76 11.44 8.06 -8.87
N SER A 77 11.31 7.26 -7.81
CA SER A 77 10.79 7.70 -6.52
C SER A 77 11.64 8.84 -5.95
N VAL A 78 11.01 9.73 -5.19
CA VAL A 78 11.72 10.82 -4.50
C VAL A 78 11.59 10.58 -3.00
N GLU A 79 12.70 10.36 -2.33
CA GLU A 79 12.76 10.35 -0.87
C GLU A 79 12.84 11.81 -0.38
N PHE A 80 11.82 12.29 0.31
CA PHE A 80 11.76 13.66 0.81
C PHE A 80 12.12 13.76 2.30
N GLU A 81 11.94 12.68 3.03
CA GLU A 81 12.40 12.46 4.40
C GLU A 81 12.81 10.99 4.51
N LYS A 82 13.64 10.62 5.51
CA LYS A 82 14.11 9.25 5.68
C LYS A 82 12.92 8.27 5.71
N LEU A 83 12.92 7.27 4.81
CA LEU A 83 11.84 6.29 4.63
C LEU A 83 10.47 6.93 4.31
N ASN A 84 10.47 8.03 3.57
CA ASN A 84 9.27 8.68 3.08
C ASN A 84 9.42 9.03 1.60
N PHE A 85 8.67 8.31 0.76
CA PHE A 85 8.81 8.35 -0.69
C PHE A 85 7.55 8.90 -1.38
N ASP A 86 7.74 9.81 -2.32
CA ASP A 86 6.72 10.20 -3.30
C ASP A 86 6.96 9.45 -4.62
N TYR A 87 5.88 8.91 -5.20
CA TYR A 87 5.93 8.04 -6.37
C TYR A 87 5.32 8.70 -7.61
N HIS A 88 5.83 8.30 -8.78
CA HIS A 88 5.22 8.68 -10.06
C HIS A 88 4.01 7.78 -10.35
N PRO A 89 2.83 8.31 -10.78
CA PRO A 89 1.62 7.52 -11.02
C PRO A 89 1.84 6.38 -12.03
N LYS A 90 2.55 6.66 -13.13
CA LYS A 90 2.93 5.64 -14.12
C LYS A 90 3.73 4.49 -13.51
N MET A 91 4.66 4.77 -12.59
CA MET A 91 5.48 3.73 -11.94
C MET A 91 4.61 2.86 -11.02
N VAL A 92 3.72 3.47 -10.23
CA VAL A 92 2.80 2.70 -9.36
C VAL A 92 1.88 1.80 -10.18
N ARG A 93 1.37 2.27 -11.32
CA ARG A 93 0.56 1.44 -12.23
C ARG A 93 1.34 0.24 -12.77
N ASN A 94 2.61 0.42 -13.13
CA ASN A 94 3.47 -0.67 -13.55
C ASN A 94 3.67 -1.69 -12.43
N TRP A 95 4.02 -1.23 -11.22
CA TRP A 95 4.17 -2.14 -10.06
C TRP A 95 2.91 -2.91 -9.74
N LEU A 96 1.74 -2.26 -9.79
CA LEU A 96 0.45 -2.95 -9.61
C LEU A 96 0.26 -4.05 -10.66
N SER A 97 0.47 -3.72 -11.94
CA SER A 97 0.35 -4.69 -13.05
C SER A 97 1.31 -5.86 -12.90
N GLU A 98 2.59 -5.58 -12.66
CA GLU A 98 3.64 -6.59 -12.50
C GLU A 98 3.43 -7.43 -11.23
N SER A 99 2.77 -6.88 -10.22
CA SER A 99 2.40 -7.60 -8.99
C SER A 99 1.10 -8.38 -9.11
N GLY A 100 0.50 -8.50 -10.30
CA GLY A 100 -0.71 -9.29 -10.52
C GLY A 100 -2.00 -8.57 -10.12
N PHE A 101 -2.06 -7.24 -10.29
CA PHE A 101 -3.27 -6.46 -10.14
C PHE A 101 -3.69 -5.79 -11.46
N THR A 102 -4.98 -5.81 -11.76
CA THR A 102 -5.57 -5.01 -12.84
C THR A 102 -6.23 -3.78 -12.25
N LEU A 103 -5.79 -2.61 -12.70
CA LEU A 103 -6.36 -1.33 -12.28
C LEU A 103 -7.78 -1.15 -12.83
N GLU A 104 -8.73 -0.82 -11.97
CA GLU A 104 -10.09 -0.47 -12.36
C GLU A 104 -10.31 1.04 -12.37
N ARG A 105 -9.93 1.71 -11.26
CA ARG A 105 -10.27 3.11 -11.03
C ARG A 105 -9.20 3.81 -10.22
N GLN A 106 -9.04 5.11 -10.46
CA GLN A 106 -8.20 5.99 -9.68
C GLN A 106 -8.97 7.24 -9.24
N LEU A 107 -8.69 7.69 -8.02
CA LEU A 107 -9.18 8.96 -7.48
C LEU A 107 -7.98 9.83 -7.10
N ALA A 108 -7.94 11.05 -7.61
CA ALA A 108 -6.92 12.04 -7.27
C ALA A 108 -7.46 12.92 -6.15
N VAL A 109 -6.87 12.84 -4.96
CA VAL A 109 -7.37 13.53 -3.76
C VAL A 109 -6.43 14.63 -3.30
N SER A 110 -6.97 15.56 -2.51
CA SER A 110 -6.20 16.64 -1.87
C SER A 110 -5.69 17.72 -2.83
N TYR A 111 -6.46 18.07 -3.87
CA TYR A 111 -6.11 19.17 -4.79
C TYR A 111 -5.86 20.48 -4.05
N PHE A 112 -6.64 20.74 -2.98
CA PHE A 112 -6.58 21.99 -2.21
C PHE A 112 -5.73 21.89 -0.93
N ARG A 113 -4.69 21.04 -0.93
CA ARG A 113 -3.82 20.82 0.25
C ARG A 113 -2.97 22.03 0.64
N LEU A 114 -2.92 23.09 -0.15
CA LEU A 114 -2.17 24.31 0.17
C LEU A 114 -2.82 25.10 1.32
N GLY A 115 -2.01 25.52 2.29
CA GLY A 115 -2.48 26.31 3.44
C GLY A 115 -3.16 27.62 3.06
N ALA A 116 -2.78 28.22 1.92
CA ALA A 116 -3.42 29.43 1.41
C ALA A 116 -4.93 29.25 1.16
N PHE A 117 -5.36 28.10 0.60
CA PHE A 117 -6.78 27.86 0.36
C PHE A 117 -7.59 27.80 1.66
N LYS A 118 -7.02 27.17 2.69
CA LYS A 118 -7.65 27.08 4.02
C LYS A 118 -7.79 28.44 4.71
N LYS A 119 -6.97 29.43 4.33
CA LYS A 119 -7.04 30.79 4.87
C LYS A 119 -8.18 31.62 4.26
N TYR A 120 -8.51 31.37 2.99
CA TYR A 120 -9.43 32.23 2.22
C TYR A 120 -10.78 31.57 1.91
N LEU A 121 -10.90 30.25 2.00
CA LEU A 121 -12.11 29.51 1.61
C LEU A 121 -12.63 28.64 2.76
N PRO A 122 -13.96 28.52 2.93
CA PRO A 122 -14.55 27.66 3.96
C PRO A 122 -14.28 26.18 3.64
N LEU A 123 -14.06 25.38 4.70
CA LEU A 123 -13.72 23.96 4.58
C LEU A 123 -14.74 23.16 3.73
N ASN A 124 -16.04 23.40 3.94
CA ASN A 124 -17.09 22.68 3.20
C ASN A 124 -17.02 22.92 1.69
N LEU A 125 -16.63 24.11 1.27
CA LEU A 125 -16.44 24.42 -0.15
C LEU A 125 -15.24 23.66 -0.70
N LEU A 126 -14.12 23.66 0.02
CA LEU A 126 -12.91 22.93 -0.37
C LEU A 126 -13.17 21.42 -0.52
N VAL A 127 -13.91 20.83 0.43
CA VAL A 127 -14.27 19.40 0.39
C VAL A 127 -15.18 19.09 -0.81
N ARG A 128 -16.18 19.93 -1.08
CA ARG A 128 -17.08 19.74 -2.24
C ARG A 128 -16.32 19.85 -3.56
N MET A 129 -15.46 20.85 -3.69
CA MET A 129 -14.62 21.02 -4.87
C MET A 129 -13.67 19.84 -5.06
N ASP A 130 -13.04 19.35 -3.99
CA ASP A 130 -12.16 18.18 -4.05
C ASP A 130 -12.94 16.94 -4.50
N ALA A 131 -14.13 16.69 -3.93
CA ALA A 131 -14.98 15.55 -4.30
C ALA A 131 -15.38 15.56 -5.79
N ILE A 132 -15.67 16.73 -6.36
CA ILE A 132 -15.97 16.88 -7.80
C ILE A 132 -14.74 16.55 -8.65
N LEU A 133 -13.54 16.92 -8.20
CA LEU A 133 -12.28 16.69 -8.93
C LEU A 133 -11.74 15.28 -8.77
N GLN A 134 -12.09 14.54 -7.71
CA GLN A 134 -11.55 13.21 -7.44
C GLN A 134 -11.61 12.23 -8.61
N PRO A 135 -12.74 12.09 -9.34
CA PRO A 135 -12.83 11.20 -10.50
C PRO A 135 -11.88 11.55 -11.64
N THR A 136 -11.37 12.79 -11.69
CA THR A 136 -10.38 13.18 -12.71
C THR A 136 -9.08 12.40 -12.60
N GLY A 137 -8.84 11.77 -11.43
CA GLY A 137 -7.75 10.83 -11.20
C GLY A 137 -7.71 9.65 -12.15
N ASN A 138 -8.76 9.32 -12.90
CA ASN A 138 -8.68 8.32 -13.99
C ASN A 138 -7.87 8.81 -15.20
N TRP A 139 -7.85 10.12 -15.45
CA TRP A 139 -7.17 10.72 -16.61
C TRP A 139 -5.90 11.46 -16.20
N CYS A 140 -5.96 12.23 -15.11
CA CYS A 140 -4.86 13.05 -14.64
C CYS A 140 -4.70 12.97 -13.12
N GLN A 141 -3.57 12.43 -12.67
CA GLN A 141 -3.24 12.32 -11.25
C GLN A 141 -2.40 13.53 -10.83
N LEU A 142 -2.96 14.75 -10.92
CA LEU A 142 -2.22 15.99 -10.63
C LEU A 142 -2.38 16.46 -9.18
N SER A 143 -2.76 15.57 -8.28
CA SER A 143 -2.99 15.83 -6.85
C SER A 143 -1.88 15.22 -5.97
N PRO A 144 -1.69 15.68 -4.72
CA PRO A 144 -0.65 15.15 -3.82
C PRO A 144 -0.84 13.70 -3.37
N SER A 145 -2.07 13.17 -3.36
CA SER A 145 -2.34 11.77 -3.02
C SER A 145 -3.32 11.18 -4.03
N VAL A 146 -3.15 9.90 -4.33
CA VAL A 146 -3.96 9.15 -5.29
C VAL A 146 -4.39 7.84 -4.65
N PHE A 147 -5.69 7.55 -4.75
CA PHE A 147 -6.26 6.25 -4.46
C PHE A 147 -6.41 5.45 -5.74
N THR A 148 -6.17 4.15 -5.66
CA THR A 148 -6.43 3.20 -6.73
C THR A 148 -7.33 2.10 -6.20
N ARG A 149 -8.26 1.65 -7.05
CA ARG A 149 -9.01 0.41 -6.89
C ARG A 149 -8.57 -0.52 -8.00
N SER A 150 -8.12 -1.69 -7.61
CA SER A 150 -7.63 -2.73 -8.52
C SER A 150 -8.21 -4.09 -8.12
N TYR A 151 -8.14 -5.07 -9.01
CA TYR A 151 -8.52 -6.44 -8.73
C TYR A 151 -7.31 -7.37 -8.86
N ALA A 152 -7.21 -8.34 -7.95
CA ALA A 152 -6.17 -9.37 -8.00
C ALA A 152 -6.43 -10.32 -9.19
N VAL A 153 -5.43 -10.54 -10.04
CA VAL A 153 -5.48 -11.45 -11.20
C VAL A 153 -4.44 -12.56 -11.10
N GLY A 154 -4.65 -13.69 -11.78
CA GLY A 154 -3.84 -14.91 -11.67
C GLY A 154 -4.60 -16.03 -10.95
N ASP A 155 -3.89 -17.04 -10.44
CA ASP A 155 -4.49 -18.30 -9.98
C ASP A 155 -4.30 -18.56 -8.47
N THR A 156 -4.57 -17.56 -7.63
CA THR A 156 -4.49 -17.74 -6.16
C THR A 156 -5.81 -18.31 -5.66
N GLN A 157 -5.81 -19.61 -5.39
CA GLN A 157 -6.97 -20.30 -4.83
C GLN A 157 -7.34 -19.78 -3.45
N LYS A 158 -8.63 -19.82 -3.13
CA LYS A 158 -9.13 -19.46 -1.80
C LYS A 158 -8.53 -20.40 -0.75
N ALA A 159 -8.09 -19.81 0.37
CA ALA A 159 -7.56 -20.57 1.50
C ALA A 159 -8.57 -21.60 2.02
N SER A 160 -8.07 -22.78 2.41
CA SER A 160 -8.89 -23.82 3.04
C SER A 160 -9.44 -23.35 4.38
N GLU A 161 -10.61 -23.84 4.76
CA GLU A 161 -11.23 -23.51 6.05
C GLU A 161 -10.30 -23.86 7.23
N GLY A 162 -10.27 -22.98 8.23
CA GLY A 162 -9.41 -23.14 9.42
C GLY A 162 -7.95 -22.73 9.22
N MET A 163 -7.50 -22.44 8.00
CA MET A 163 -6.16 -21.91 7.72
C MET A 163 -6.17 -20.38 7.79
N PHE A 164 -5.20 -19.79 8.48
CA PHE A 164 -5.10 -18.34 8.62
C PHE A 164 -3.66 -17.86 8.60
N PHE A 165 -2.83 -18.35 9.52
CA PHE A 165 -1.44 -17.94 9.63
C PHE A 165 -0.49 -18.87 8.87
N LYS A 166 0.55 -18.27 8.29
CA LYS A 166 1.72 -18.89 7.67
C LYS A 166 2.97 -18.40 8.38
N CYS A 167 3.96 -19.27 8.59
CA CYS A 167 5.20 -18.92 9.26
C CYS A 167 6.05 -17.98 8.38
N PRO A 168 6.36 -16.74 8.81
CA PRO A 168 7.16 -15.78 8.04
C PRO A 168 8.55 -16.25 7.61
N VAL A 169 9.10 -17.28 8.29
CA VAL A 169 10.48 -17.71 8.10
C VAL A 169 10.60 -18.92 7.17
N CYS A 170 9.82 -19.97 7.40
CA CYS A 170 9.91 -21.22 6.63
C CYS A 170 8.71 -21.48 5.72
N GLU A 171 7.75 -20.56 5.73
CA GLU A 171 6.57 -20.56 4.87
C GLU A 171 5.61 -21.74 5.07
N ALA A 172 5.74 -22.51 6.16
CA ALA A 172 4.74 -23.49 6.52
C ALA A 172 3.44 -22.82 6.98
N ASP A 173 2.31 -23.34 6.51
CA ASP A 173 0.94 -22.98 6.87
C ASP A 173 0.46 -23.65 8.17
N PHE A 174 1.30 -24.50 8.78
CA PHE A 174 0.95 -25.25 9.98
C PHE A 174 1.58 -24.66 11.25
N LEU A 175 0.84 -23.74 11.88
CA LEU A 175 1.14 -23.19 13.20
C LEU A 175 0.15 -23.69 14.24
N LYS A 176 0.64 -24.31 15.32
CA LYS A 176 -0.19 -24.79 16.42
C LYS A 176 -0.16 -23.84 17.61
N PRO A 177 -1.30 -23.52 18.22
CA PRO A 177 -1.33 -22.85 19.52
C PRO A 177 -0.59 -23.66 20.57
N HIS A 178 0.24 -22.99 21.36
CA HIS A 178 0.90 -23.52 22.54
C HIS A 178 1.08 -22.40 23.55
N GLN A 179 0.33 -22.45 24.65
CA GLN A 179 0.28 -21.39 25.66
C GLN A 179 0.00 -20.02 25.02
N ALA A 180 0.81 -18.99 25.30
CA ALA A 180 0.72 -17.66 24.73
C ALA A 180 1.55 -17.51 23.44
N SER A 181 1.58 -18.54 22.58
CA SER A 181 2.36 -18.53 21.33
C SER A 181 1.75 -19.43 20.26
N LEU A 182 2.14 -19.19 19.01
CA LEU A 182 1.95 -20.09 17.87
C LEU A 182 3.29 -20.75 17.52
N ILE A 183 3.36 -22.08 17.54
CA ILE A 183 4.56 -22.84 17.20
C ILE A 183 4.44 -23.37 15.77
N CYS A 184 5.36 -22.95 14.91
CA CYS A 184 5.49 -23.51 13.58
C CYS A 184 5.98 -24.96 13.66
N GLN A 185 5.23 -25.89 13.07
CA GLN A 185 5.55 -27.32 13.17
C GLN A 185 6.68 -27.77 12.22
N LYS A 186 7.12 -26.91 11.30
CA LYS A 186 8.22 -27.21 10.36
C LYS A 186 9.58 -26.74 10.88
N CYS A 187 9.67 -25.51 11.41
CA CYS A 187 10.94 -24.93 11.88
C CYS A 187 11.00 -24.72 13.40
N SER A 188 9.97 -25.18 14.14
CA SER A 188 9.86 -25.08 15.61
C SER A 188 9.89 -23.66 16.18
N ARG A 189 9.85 -22.62 15.34
CA ARG A 189 9.84 -21.22 15.79
C ARG A 189 8.52 -20.91 16.51
N ALA A 190 8.64 -20.32 17.70
CA ALA A 190 7.52 -19.78 18.46
C ALA A 190 7.27 -18.31 18.11
N TRP A 191 6.01 -17.97 17.87
CA TRP A 191 5.53 -16.61 17.63
C TRP A 191 4.65 -16.17 18.79
N PRO A 192 5.10 -15.22 19.63
CA PRO A 192 4.40 -14.89 20.86
C PRO A 192 3.10 -14.14 20.60
N ILE A 193 2.15 -14.32 21.50
CA ILE A 193 0.91 -13.56 21.59
C ILE A 193 1.03 -12.70 22.85
N ARG A 194 1.27 -11.39 22.66
CA ARG A 194 1.44 -10.43 23.76
C ARG A 194 0.18 -9.59 23.85
N GLU A 195 -0.53 -9.65 24.96
CA GLU A 195 -1.77 -8.86 25.17
C GLU A 195 -2.80 -9.08 24.05
N GLY A 196 -2.93 -10.33 23.58
CA GLY A 196 -3.82 -10.69 22.45
C GLY A 196 -3.28 -10.31 21.06
N ILE A 197 -2.09 -9.71 20.98
CA ILE A 197 -1.43 -9.33 19.72
C ILE A 197 -0.49 -10.45 19.28
N PHE A 198 -0.81 -11.10 18.17
CA PHE A 198 0.13 -11.98 17.46
C PHE A 198 1.33 -11.17 16.97
N ASP A 199 2.54 -11.54 17.39
CA ASP A 199 3.80 -10.90 17.01
C ASP A 199 4.60 -11.83 16.09
N PHE A 200 4.59 -11.48 14.81
CA PHE A 200 5.26 -12.16 13.69
C PHE A 200 6.48 -11.40 13.19
N ARG A 201 6.98 -10.40 13.95
CA ARG A 201 8.19 -9.67 13.56
C ARG A 201 9.39 -10.63 13.60
N VAL A 202 10.07 -10.74 12.47
CA VAL A 202 11.30 -11.51 12.38
C VAL A 202 12.37 -10.69 13.10
N ASN A 203 12.70 -11.04 14.35
CA ASN A 203 13.88 -10.47 14.99
C ASN A 203 15.09 -10.86 14.14
N VAL A 204 15.69 -9.87 13.48
CA VAL A 204 17.05 -9.96 12.98
C VAL A 204 17.91 -9.91 14.23
N GLY A 205 18.33 -11.08 14.69
CA GLY A 205 19.35 -11.18 15.74
C GLY A 205 20.69 -10.68 15.23
#